data_AF-A0A920JI99-F1
#
_entry.id   AF-A0A920JI99-F1
#
_cell.length_a   1.000
_cell.length_b   1.000
_cell.length_c   1.000
_cell.angle_alpha   90.00
_cell.angle_beta   90.00
_cell.angle_gamma   90.00
#
_symmetry.space_group_name_H-M   'P 1'
#
loop_
_entity.id
_entity.type
_entity.pdbx_description
1 polymer ?
#
loop_
_entity_poly.entity_id
_entity_poly.type
_entity_poly.pdbx_seq_one_letter_code
_entity_poly.pdbx_strand_id
1 'polypeptide(L)' 'MLIEKYGNLVWSIGKKFLGNQSDLEDAVQEVMIAIWKSADKFDANKASEITFVSMIARRRFIDYL' A
#
# COMPACT_ATOMS: atom_id res chain seq x y z
N MET A 1 14.54 1.46 -3.71
CA MET A 1 13.49 2.52 -3.61
C MET A 1 12.18 1.89 -3.09
N LEU A 2 11.26 2.64 -2.45
CA LEU A 2 10.01 2.12 -1.82
C LEU A 2 9.26 1.07 -2.67
N ILE A 3 9.16 1.35 -3.97
CA ILE A 3 8.50 0.49 -4.97
C ILE A 3 9.19 -0.87 -5.08
N GLU A 4 10.52 -0.93 -5.11
CA GLU A 4 11.27 -2.19 -5.18
C GLU A 4 11.06 -3.05 -3.94
N LYS A 5 10.90 -2.42 -2.77
CA LYS A 5 10.76 -3.13 -1.48
C LYS A 5 9.33 -3.61 -1.23
N TYR A 6 8.32 -2.82 -1.60
CA TYR A 6 6.92 -3.11 -1.24
C TYR A 6 5.97 -3.23 -2.44
N GLY A 7 6.43 -3.05 -3.69
CA GLY A 7 5.61 -3.14 -4.90
C GLY A 7 4.80 -4.42 -4.97
N ASN A 8 5.47 -5.57 -4.86
CA ASN A 8 4.82 -6.88 -4.87
C ASN A 8 3.81 -7.06 -3.72
N LEU A 9 4.12 -6.53 -2.54
CA LEU A 9 3.24 -6.60 -1.38
C LEU A 9 1.96 -5.79 -1.63
N VAL A 10 2.09 -4.52 -2.01
CA VAL A 10 0.95 -3.63 -2.26
C VAL A 10 0.08 -4.15 -3.41
N TRP A 11 0.70 -4.62 -4.49
CA TRP A 11 0.00 -5.25 -5.61
C TRP A 11 -0.81 -6.49 -5.16
N SER A 12 -0.21 -7.36 -4.33
CA SER A 12 -0.88 -8.55 -3.82
C SER A 12 -2.10 -8.24 -2.93
N ILE A 13 -2.06 -7.11 -2.22
CA ILE A 13 -3.18 -6.63 -1.41
C ILE A 13 -4.26 -6.06 -2.33
N GLY A 14 -3.90 -5.19 -3.28
CA GLY A 14 -4.84 -4.52 -4.17
C GLY A 14 -5.64 -5.48 -5.06
N LYS A 15 -5.03 -6.58 -5.51
CA LYS A 15 -5.73 -7.66 -6.27
C LYS A 15 -6.93 -8.26 -5.53
N LYS A 16 -7.04 -8.07 -4.22
CA LYS A 16 -8.18 -8.55 -3.42
C LYS A 16 -9.37 -7.58 -3.43
N PHE A 17 -9.17 -6.35 -3.91
CA PHE A 17 -10.16 -5.27 -3.90
C PHE A 17 -10.54 -4.85 -5.33
N LEU A 18 -9.57 -4.81 -6.24
CA LEU A 18 -9.76 -4.31 -7.60
C LEU A 18 -9.76 -5.48 -8.60
N GLY A 19 -10.78 -5.51 -9.48
CA GLY A 19 -10.99 -6.60 -10.42
C GLY A 19 -10.36 -6.40 -11.79
N ASN A 20 -10.04 -5.16 -12.19
CA ASN A 20 -9.35 -4.87 -13.44
C ASN A 20 -7.90 -4.43 -13.18
N GLN A 21 -7.05 -4.64 -14.18
CA GLN A 21 -5.61 -4.41 -14.04
C GLN A 21 -5.23 -2.92 -14.12
N SER A 22 -5.96 -2.12 -14.90
CA SER A 22 -5.71 -0.69 -15.06
C SER A 22 -5.93 0.07 -13.74
N ASP A 23 -7.10 -0.13 -13.12
CA ASP A 23 -7.44 0.51 -11.85
C ASP A 23 -6.51 0.05 -10.74
N LEU A 24 -6.06 -1.21 -10.79
CA LEU A 24 -5.08 -1.71 -9.83
C LEU A 24 -3.72 -1.00 -9.97
N GLU A 25 -3.24 -0.79 -11.19
CA GLU A 25 -1.97 -0.10 -11.42
C GLU A 25 -2.02 1.34 -10.91
N ASP A 26 -3.08 2.07 -11.25
CA ASP A 26 -3.29 3.45 -10.81
C ASP A 26 -3.42 3.53 -9.27
N ALA A 27 -4.24 2.67 -8.67
CA ALA A 27 -4.43 2.63 -7.22
C ALA A 27 -3.15 2.24 -6.48
N VAL A 28 -2.32 1.33 -7.01
CA VAL A 28 -1.02 0.97 -6.42
C VAL A 28 -0.10 2.19 -6.38
N GLN A 29 -0.06 3.01 -7.43
CA GLN A 29 0.76 4.22 -7.42
C GLN A 29 0.30 5.23 -6.37
N GLU A 30 -1.00 5.47 -6.26
CA GLU A 30 -1.56 6.36 -5.24
C GLU A 30 -1.30 5.85 -3.82
N VAL A 31 -1.39 4.54 -3.61
CA VAL A 31 -1.05 3.89 -2.34
C VAL A 31 0.42 4.08 -1.99
N MET A 32 1.33 3.97 -2.95
CA MET A 32 2.77 4.22 -2.73
C MET A 32 3.02 5.66 -2.27
N ILE A 33 2.34 6.63 -2.87
CA ILE A 33 2.40 8.04 -2.46
C ILE A 33 1.88 8.20 -1.02
N ALA A 34 0.78 7.53 -0.67
CA ALA A 34 0.22 7.56 0.68
C ALA A 34 1.17 6.95 1.73
N ILE A 35 1.85 5.85 1.39
CA ILE A 35 2.88 5.24 2.24
C ILE A 35 4.04 6.21 2.44
N TRP A 36 4.56 6.81 1.36
CA TRP A 36 5.66 7.77 1.44
C TRP A 36 5.30 8.98 2.30
N LYS A 37 4.11 9.57 2.11
CA LYS A 37 3.59 10.68 2.91
C LYS A 37 3.37 10.36 4.39
N SER A 38 3.29 9.07 4.75
CA SER A 38 3.06 8.62 6.12
C SER A 38 4.31 8.01 6.75
N ALA A 39 5.44 7.96 6.04
CA ALA A 39 6.64 7.25 6.50
C ALA A 39 7.20 7.81 7.83
N ASP A 40 6.99 9.10 8.08
CA ASP A 40 7.32 9.79 9.33
C ASP A 40 6.54 9.26 10.56
N LYS A 41 5.41 8.59 10.34
CA LYS A 41 4.56 8.01 11.39
C LYS A 41 4.94 6.58 11.75
N PHE A 42 5.92 5.99 11.07
CA PHE A 42 6.36 4.64 11.36
C PHE A 42 7.09 4.60 12.72
N ASP A 43 6.70 3.64 13.56
CA ASP A 43 7.30 3.39 14.87
C ASP A 43 7.56 1.89 15.02
N ALA A 44 8.84 1.51 15.00
CA ALA A 44 9.28 0.13 15.06
C ALA A 44 8.92 -0.57 16.38
N ASN A 45 8.63 0.18 17.45
CA ASN A 45 8.18 -0.39 18.72
C ASN A 45 6.70 -0.80 18.70
N LYS A 46 5.92 -0.29 17.73
CA LYS A 46 4.48 -0.56 17.62
C LYS A 46 4.17 -1.64 16.58
N ALA A 47 4.91 -1.69 15.47
CA ALA A 47 4.68 -2.66 14.40
C ALA A 47 5.91 -2.84 13.51
N SER A 48 5.95 -3.95 12.77
CA SER A 48 6.90 -4.12 11.67
C SER A 48 6.56 -3.19 10.50
N GLU A 49 7.56 -2.87 9.67
CA GLU A 49 7.36 -2.08 8.45
C GLU A 49 6.31 -2.73 7.52
N ILE A 50 6.32 -4.06 7.40
CA ILE A 50 5.36 -4.81 6.57
C ILE A 50 3.93 -4.59 7.08
N THR A 51 3.72 -4.66 8.39
CA THR A 51 2.40 -4.43 9.00
C THR A 51 1.95 -2.98 8.77
N PHE A 52 2.85 -2.00 8.95
CA PHE A 52 2.56 -0.59 8.73
C PHE A 52 2.15 -0.32 7.27
N VAL A 53 2.95 -0.78 6.31
CA VAL A 53 2.67 -0.65 4.87
C VAL A 53 1.36 -1.35 4.48
N SER A 54 1.15 -2.57 4.98
CA SER A 54 -0.07 -3.35 4.68
C SER A 54 -1.33 -2.67 5.21
N MET A 55 -1.24 -2.02 6.37
CA MET A 55 -2.35 -1.28 6.97
C MET A 55 -2.76 -0.08 6.10
N ILE A 56 -1.78 0.71 5.65
CA ILE A 56 -2.04 1.86 4.76
C ILE A 56 -2.62 1.36 3.44
N ALA A 57 -1.99 0.36 2.82
CA ALA A 57 -2.44 -0.19 1.54
C ALA A 57 -3.88 -0.70 1.63
N ARG A 58 -4.21 -1.52 2.63
CA ARG A 58 -5.56 -2.05 2.83
C ARG A 58 -6.58 -0.93 3.00
N ARG A 59 -6.29 0.07 3.84
CA ARG A 59 -7.20 1.22 4.06
C ARG A 59 -7.46 1.97 2.76
N ARG A 60 -6.40 2.26 2.00
CA ARG A 60 -6.52 2.96 0.73
C ARG A 60 -7.31 2.16 -0.30
N PHE A 61 -7.04 0.85 -0.47
CA PHE A 61 -7.79 0.01 -1.41
C PHE A 61 -9.28 -0.12 -1.08
N ILE A 62 -9.65 -0.08 0.21
CA ILE A 62 -11.07 -0.03 0.61
C ILE A 62 -11.74 1.28 0.14
N ASP A 63 -11.01 2.40 0.12
CA ASP A 63 -11.55 3.68 -0.35
C ASP A 63 -11.83 3.70 -1.88
N TYR A 64 -11.32 2.74 -2.66
CA TYR A 64 -11.59 2.62 -4.11
C TYR A 64 -12.74 1.65 -4.45
N LEU A 65 -13.32 0.96 -3.46
CA LEU A 65 -14.52 0.14 -3.64
C LEU A 65 -15.77 1.03 -3.74
#